data_AF-A0A7W1YEI7-F1
#
_entry.id   AF-A0A7W1YEI7-F1
#
_cell.length_a   1.000
_cell.length_b   1.000
_cell.length_c   1.000
_cell.angle_alpha   90.00
_cell.angle_beta   90.00
_cell.angle_gamma   90.00
#
_symmetry.space_group_name_H-M   'P 1'
#
loop_
_entity.id
_entity.type
_entity.pdbx_description
1 polymer ?
#
loop_
_entity_poly.entity_id
_entity_poly.type
_entity_poly.pdbx_seq_one_letter_code
_entity_poly.pdbx_strand_id
1 'polypeptide(L)'
;MRKASSEKKSQVSLLETLTALLRQAGAAWLADNAPTLGAALAFYTLFSLAPVLIVAVSVAGFVFGEKAAQGEIVRQFQGLMGTQGATAIETILQSTNRPALGVLATALGLIAILVGASGAFN
;
A
#
# COMPACT_ATOMS: atom_id res chain seq x y z
N MET A 1 32.57 -50.91 -9.86
CA MET A 1 32.43 -49.73 -10.76
C MET A 1 30.99 -49.20 -10.92
N ARG A 2 29.90 -49.81 -10.40
CA ARG A 2 28.50 -49.40 -10.66
C ARG A 2 27.88 -48.34 -9.73
N LYS A 3 28.51 -47.97 -8.60
CA LYS A 3 27.88 -47.09 -7.58
C LYS A 3 27.85 -45.60 -7.97
N ALA A 4 28.80 -45.13 -8.78
CA ALA A 4 28.90 -43.71 -9.17
C ALA A 4 27.87 -43.24 -10.23
N SER A 5 27.11 -44.16 -10.83
CA SER A 5 26.17 -43.84 -11.93
C SER A 5 24.74 -43.52 -11.45
N SER A 6 24.36 -43.94 -10.24
CA SER A 6 23.00 -43.73 -9.70
C SER A 6 22.76 -42.34 -9.13
N GLU A 7 23.76 -41.70 -8.51
CA GLU A 7 23.64 -40.34 -7.97
C GLU A 7 23.53 -39.28 -9.07
N LYS A 8 24.26 -39.45 -10.19
CA LYS A 8 24.26 -38.49 -11.30
C LYS A 8 22.92 -38.44 -12.04
N LYS A 9 22.20 -39.57 -12.12
CA LYS A 9 20.88 -39.66 -12.79
C LYS A 9 19.76 -39.01 -11.96
N SER A 10 19.85 -39.10 -10.62
CA SER A 10 18.92 -38.44 -9.69
C SER A 10 19.11 -36.91 -9.69
N GLN A 11 20.35 -36.45 -9.73
CA GLN A 11 20.71 -35.01 -9.77
C GLN A 11 20.24 -34.31 -11.05
N VAL A 12 20.37 -34.97 -12.23
CA VAL A 12 19.88 -34.42 -13.51
C VAL A 12 18.34 -34.27 -13.48
N SER A 13 17.61 -35.21 -12.87
CA SER A 13 16.14 -35.11 -12.77
C SER A 13 15.64 -34.01 -11.83
N LEU A 14 16.37 -33.69 -10.76
CA LEU A 14 15.95 -32.65 -9.80
C LEU A 14 16.11 -31.25 -10.40
N LEU A 15 17.19 -31.01 -11.15
CA LEU A 15 17.39 -29.72 -11.82
C LEU A 15 16.38 -29.52 -12.95
N GLU A 16 16.08 -30.56 -13.72
CA GLU A 16 15.03 -30.52 -14.75
C GLU A 16 13.64 -30.29 -14.12
N THR A 17 13.35 -30.93 -12.99
CA THR A 17 12.09 -30.73 -12.27
C THR A 17 11.98 -29.31 -11.69
N LEU A 18 13.04 -28.81 -11.03
CA LEU A 18 13.05 -27.46 -10.48
C LEU A 18 12.91 -26.40 -11.58
N THR A 19 13.59 -26.57 -12.71
CA THR A 19 13.46 -25.65 -13.85
C THR A 19 12.09 -25.72 -14.50
N ALA A 20 11.49 -26.91 -14.62
CA ALA A 20 10.12 -27.07 -15.09
C ALA A 20 9.11 -26.41 -14.15
N LEU A 21 9.25 -26.60 -12.83
CA LEU A 21 8.39 -25.98 -11.82
C LEU A 21 8.54 -24.45 -11.82
N LEU A 22 9.75 -23.90 -11.89
CA LEU A 22 9.96 -22.45 -11.97
C LEU A 22 9.36 -21.86 -13.24
N ARG A 23 9.49 -22.54 -14.38
CA ARG A 23 8.85 -22.12 -15.64
C ARG A 23 7.33 -22.16 -15.52
N GLN A 24 6.77 -23.22 -14.95
CA GLN A 24 5.33 -23.37 -14.78
C GLN A 24 4.77 -22.34 -13.79
N ALA A 25 5.46 -22.10 -12.67
CA ALA A 25 5.10 -21.08 -11.70
C ALA A 25 5.17 -19.66 -12.30
N GLY A 26 6.22 -19.36 -13.07
CA GLY A 26 6.34 -18.08 -13.78
C GLY A 26 5.24 -17.89 -14.83
N ALA A 27 4.92 -18.94 -15.60
CA ALA A 27 3.84 -18.91 -16.58
C ALA A 27 2.46 -18.72 -15.91
N ALA A 28 2.21 -19.41 -14.79
CA ALA A 28 0.99 -19.23 -14.00
C ALA A 28 0.91 -17.82 -13.41
N TRP A 29 1.98 -17.30 -12.82
CA TRP A 29 2.06 -15.95 -12.27
C TRP A 29 1.74 -14.87 -13.31
N LEU A 30 2.23 -15.05 -14.55
CA LEU A 30 1.92 -14.17 -15.67
C LEU A 30 0.47 -14.34 -16.15
N ALA A 31 -0.01 -15.57 -16.27
CA ALA A 31 -1.38 -15.87 -16.68
C ALA A 31 -2.41 -15.29 -15.68
N ASP A 32 -2.08 -15.28 -14.40
CA ASP A 32 -2.91 -14.73 -13.32
C ASP A 32 -2.83 -13.19 -13.21
N ASN A 33 -2.15 -12.51 -14.15
CA ASN A 33 -1.92 -11.06 -14.13
C ASN A 33 -1.30 -10.53 -12.83
N ALA A 34 -0.57 -11.38 -12.10
CA ALA A 34 -0.04 -11.04 -10.79
C ALA A 34 0.91 -9.82 -10.78
N PRO A 35 1.75 -9.57 -11.82
CA PRO A 35 2.53 -8.32 -11.90
C PRO A 35 1.64 -7.07 -11.98
N THR A 36 0.57 -7.12 -12.77
CA THR A 36 -0.36 -6.00 -12.95
C THR A 36 -1.15 -5.75 -11.67
N LEU A 37 -1.63 -6.82 -11.01
CA LEU A 37 -2.32 -6.71 -9.72
C LEU A 37 -1.39 -6.16 -8.63
N GLY A 38 -0.14 -6.59 -8.59
CA GLY A 38 0.88 -6.06 -7.69
C GLY A 38 1.16 -4.57 -7.94
N ALA A 39 1.30 -4.18 -9.21
CA ALA A 39 1.46 -2.78 -9.59
C ALA A 39 0.24 -1.94 -9.19
N ALA A 40 -0.97 -2.42 -9.44
CA ALA A 40 -2.20 -1.75 -9.03
C ALA A 40 -2.26 -1.58 -7.51
N LEU A 41 -1.94 -2.63 -6.73
CA LEU A 41 -1.90 -2.55 -5.27
C LEU A 41 -0.91 -1.49 -4.78
N ALA A 42 0.30 -1.46 -5.35
CA ALA A 42 1.32 -0.48 -5.01
C ALA A 42 0.90 0.96 -5.36
N PHE A 43 0.30 1.15 -6.54
CA PHE A 43 -0.24 2.45 -6.94
C PHE A 43 -1.36 2.91 -6.03
N TYR A 44 -2.33 2.04 -5.73
CA TYR A 44 -3.42 2.37 -4.83
C TYR A 44 -2.91 2.73 -3.44
N THR A 45 -2.00 1.94 -2.87
CA THR A 45 -1.41 2.27 -1.55
C THR A 45 -0.69 3.61 -1.57
N LEU A 46 0.15 3.87 -2.58
CA LEU A 46 0.91 5.13 -2.66
C LEU A 46 -0.01 6.35 -2.80
N PHE A 47 -1.01 6.28 -3.70
CA PHE A 47 -1.92 7.39 -3.95
C PHE A 47 -2.98 7.56 -2.84
N SER A 48 -3.39 6.49 -2.16
CA SER A 48 -4.33 6.58 -1.04
C SER A 48 -3.66 6.93 0.29
N LEU A 49 -2.33 6.83 0.40
CA LEU A 49 -1.60 6.95 1.65
C LEU A 49 -1.90 8.27 2.37
N ALA A 50 -1.75 9.39 1.66
CA ALA A 50 -1.99 10.71 2.25
C ALA A 50 -3.45 10.89 2.74
N PRO A 51 -4.50 10.66 1.91
CA PRO A 51 -5.89 10.71 2.38
C PRO A 51 -6.18 9.83 3.59
N VAL A 52 -5.69 8.58 3.60
CA VAL A 52 -5.91 7.64 4.71
C VAL A 52 -5.26 8.14 5.99
N LEU A 53 -4.03 8.65 5.91
CA LEU A 53 -3.32 9.22 7.06
C LEU A 53 -4.03 10.43 7.64
N ILE A 54 -4.59 11.30 6.78
CA ILE A 54 -5.35 12.49 7.22
C ILE A 54 -6.58 12.06 8.02
N VAL A 55 -7.34 11.08 7.52
CA VAL A 55 -8.51 10.53 8.22
C VAL A 55 -8.09 9.90 9.54
N ALA A 56 -7.03 9.09 9.55
CA ALA A 56 -6.52 8.45 10.75
C ALA A 56 -6.07 9.46 11.82
N VAL A 57 -5.30 10.49 11.44
CA VAL A 57 -4.88 11.58 12.34
C VAL A 57 -6.07 12.36 12.84
N SER A 58 -7.08 12.61 12.00
CA SER A 58 -8.29 13.35 12.40
C SER A 58 -9.09 12.58 13.46
N VAL A 59 -9.30 11.28 13.25
CA VAL A 59 -10.03 10.42 14.20
C VAL A 59 -9.26 10.25 15.51
N ALA A 60 -7.96 9.93 15.45
CA ALA A 60 -7.14 9.79 16.65
C ALA A 60 -6.93 11.14 17.36
N GLY A 61 -6.75 12.22 16.60
CA GLY A 61 -6.55 13.57 17.10
C GLY A 61 -7.77 14.15 17.80
N PHE A 62 -8.98 13.72 17.43
CA PHE A 62 -10.20 14.08 18.15
C PHE A 62 -10.20 13.57 19.61
N VAL A 63 -9.62 12.40 19.86
CA VAL A 63 -9.59 11.78 21.20
C VAL A 63 -8.32 12.14 21.97
N PHE A 64 -7.16 12.15 21.30
CA PHE A 64 -5.84 12.25 21.94
C PHE A 64 -5.11 13.59 21.66
N GLY A 65 -5.66 14.43 20.77
CA GLY A 65 -5.02 15.63 20.26
C GLY A 65 -4.22 15.39 18.97
N GLU A 66 -4.34 16.30 18.01
CA GLU A 66 -3.75 16.18 16.66
C GLU A 66 -2.23 15.95 16.68
N LYS A 67 -1.50 16.72 17.51
CA LYS A 67 -0.03 16.58 17.64
C LYS A 67 0.40 15.22 18.20
N ALA A 68 -0.35 14.67 19.15
CA ALA A 68 -0.06 13.37 19.73
C ALA A 68 -0.31 12.25 18.71
N ALA A 69 -1.43 12.32 17.98
CA ALA A 69 -1.76 11.38 16.92
C ALA A 69 -0.72 11.40 15.78
N GLN A 70 -0.35 12.60 15.31
CA GLN A 70 0.68 12.77 14.27
C GLN A 70 2.03 12.22 14.73
N GLY A 71 2.47 12.56 15.94
CA GLY A 71 3.76 12.12 16.48
C GLY A 71 3.86 10.60 16.62
N GLU A 72 2.80 9.95 17.11
CA GLU A 72 2.77 8.49 17.25
C GLU A 72 2.79 7.78 15.89
N ILE A 73 2.05 8.27 14.90
CA ILE A 73 2.09 7.71 13.54
C ILE A 73 3.50 7.82 12.95
N VAL A 74 4.14 8.98 13.04
CA VAL A 74 5.52 9.15 12.54
C VAL A 74 6.49 8.20 13.25
N ARG A 75 6.34 8.00 14.57
CA ARG A 75 7.14 7.05 15.36
C ARG A 75 6.97 5.61 14.88
N GLN A 76 5.74 5.19 14.58
CA GLN A 76 5.46 3.84 14.05
C GLN A 76 6.12 3.65 12.68
N PHE A 77 5.99 4.63 11.78
CA PHE A 77 6.65 4.59 10.48
C PHE A 77 8.18 4.63 10.58
N GLN A 78 8.74 5.28 11.59
CA GLN A 78 10.18 5.21 11.86
C GLN A 78 10.61 3.80 12.27
N GLY A 79 9.81 3.09 13.07
CA GLY A 79 10.09 1.70 13.43
C GLY A 79 10.01 0.73 12.25
N LEU A 80 9.12 0.99 11.28
CA LEU A 80 8.88 0.11 10.13
C LEU A 80 9.78 0.42 8.92
N MET A 81 10.04 1.69 8.65
CA MET A 81 10.69 2.17 7.41
C MET A 81 11.99 2.95 7.69
N GLY A 82 12.38 3.10 8.96
CA GLY A 82 13.50 3.93 9.36
C GLY A 82 13.23 5.43 9.26
N THR A 83 14.25 6.22 9.56
CA THR A 83 14.15 7.69 9.63
C THR A 83 13.66 8.31 8.31
N GLN A 84 14.14 7.79 7.17
CA GLN A 84 13.82 8.38 5.87
C GLN A 84 12.35 8.20 5.49
N GLY A 85 11.77 7.03 5.79
CA GLY A 85 10.33 6.79 5.62
C GLY A 85 9.50 7.66 6.56
N ALA A 86 9.92 7.79 7.82
CA ALA A 86 9.26 8.66 8.79
C ALA A 86 9.22 10.13 8.34
N THR A 87 10.33 10.66 7.81
CA THR A 87 10.40 12.03 7.29
C THR A 87 9.43 12.24 6.11
N ALA A 88 9.26 11.25 5.23
CA ALA A 88 8.29 11.34 4.14
C ALA A 88 6.85 11.43 4.68
N ILE A 89 6.49 10.60 5.65
CA ILE A 89 5.17 10.62 6.30
C ILE A 89 4.94 11.94 7.04
N GLU A 90 5.93 12.43 7.77
CA GLU A 90 5.85 13.71 8.47
C GLU A 90 5.58 14.85 7.49
N THR A 91 6.28 14.88 6.35
CA THR A 91 6.09 15.87 5.29
C THR A 91 4.66 15.84 4.75
N ILE A 92 4.11 14.65 4.49
CA ILE A 92 2.72 14.48 4.05
C ILE A 92 1.75 15.09 5.07
N LEU A 93 1.91 14.75 6.35
CA LEU A 93 1.02 15.20 7.41
C LEU A 93 1.11 16.72 7.65
N GLN A 94 2.31 17.30 7.61
CA GLN A 94 2.51 18.75 7.74
C GLN A 94 1.89 19.54 6.59
N SER A 95 1.86 18.98 5.37
CA SER A 95 1.31 19.65 4.19
C SER A 95 -0.22 19.86 4.24
N THR A 96 -0.92 19.15 5.12
CA THR A 96 -2.40 19.17 5.19
C THR A 96 -2.95 20.27 6.11
N ASN A 97 -2.12 20.89 6.96
CA ASN A 97 -2.58 21.79 8.02
C ASN A 97 -2.86 23.23 7.53
N ARG A 98 -3.78 23.40 6.56
CA ARG A 98 -4.22 24.70 6.02
C ARG A 98 -5.70 24.99 6.33
N PRO A 99 -6.01 25.59 7.50
CA PRO A 99 -7.37 25.76 7.99
C PRO A 99 -8.30 26.58 7.07
N ALA A 100 -7.78 27.57 6.35
CA ALA A 100 -8.58 28.47 5.52
C ALA A 100 -9.19 27.79 4.28
N LEU A 101 -8.53 26.76 3.73
CA LEU A 101 -9.08 25.95 2.63
C LEU A 101 -10.08 24.89 3.11
N GLY A 102 -9.99 24.47 4.38
CA GLY A 102 -10.80 23.40 4.95
C GLY A 102 -12.30 23.70 4.92
N VAL A 103 -12.72 24.88 5.41
CA VAL A 103 -14.15 25.22 5.53
C VAL A 103 -14.83 25.32 4.16
N LEU A 104 -14.19 25.99 3.19
CA LEU A 104 -14.72 26.09 1.82
C LEU A 104 -14.75 24.72 1.13
N ALA A 105 -13.71 23.91 1.28
CA ALA A 105 -13.67 22.55 0.72
C ALA A 105 -14.75 21.65 1.33
N THR A 106 -14.98 21.72 2.65
CA THR A 106 -16.05 20.97 3.33
C THR A 106 -17.43 21.42 2.86
N ALA A 107 -17.68 22.72 2.75
CA ALA A 107 -18.95 23.25 2.27
C ALA A 107 -19.24 22.80 0.82
N LEU A 108 -18.25 22.92 -0.06
CA LEU A 108 -18.37 22.46 -1.45
C LEU A 108 -18.56 20.94 -1.54
N GLY A 109 -17.87 20.16 -0.70
CA GLY A 109 -18.03 18.71 -0.61
C GLY A 109 -19.45 18.31 -0.16
N LEU A 110 -20.00 19.00 0.83
CA LEU A 110 -21.39 18.79 1.28
C LEU A 110 -22.40 19.11 0.17
N ILE A 111 -22.22 20.22 -0.54
CA ILE A 111 -23.07 20.58 -1.69
C ILE A 111 -22.98 19.50 -2.77
N ALA A 112 -21.77 19.05 -3.12
CA ALA A 112 -21.55 18.01 -4.12
C ALA A 112 -22.21 16.68 -3.72
N ILE A 113 -22.14 16.30 -2.43
CA ILE A 113 -22.82 15.10 -1.89
C ILE A 113 -24.33 15.25 -2.01
N LEU A 114 -24.90 16.39 -1.59
CA LEU A 114 -26.34 16.61 -1.64
C LEU A 114 -26.86 16.57 -3.09
N VAL A 115 -26.14 17.19 -4.02
CA VAL A 115 -26.49 17.17 -5.45
C VAL A 115 -26.35 15.76 -6.04
N GLY A 116 -25.22 15.09 -5.79
CA GLY A 116 -24.97 13.73 -6.29
C GLY A 116 -25.95 12.71 -5.75
N ALA A 117 -26.28 12.78 -4.45
CA ALA A 117 -27.30 11.93 -3.83
C ALA A 117 -28.69 12.21 -4.41
N SER A 118 -29.08 13.49 -4.56
CA SER A 118 -30.40 13.85 -5.11
C SER A 118 -30.58 13.39 -6.56
N GLY A 119 -29.50 13.42 -7.37
CA GLY A 119 -29.53 12.90 -8.74
C GLY A 119 -29.61 11.38 -8.86
N ALA A 120 -29.33 10.63 -7.79
CA ALA A 120 -29.47 9.16 -7.78
C ALA A 120 -30.91 8.70 -7.46
N PHE A 121 -31.75 9.58 -6.91
CA PHE A 121 -33.11 9.29 -6.49
C PHE A 121 -34.18 9.87 -7.44
N ASN A 122 -33.78 10.40 -8.60
CA ASN A 122 -34.65 10.96 -9.63
C ASN A 122 -34.32 10.38 -11.00
#